data_AF-A0AAE8M8I0-F1
#
_entry.id   AF-A0AAE8M8I0-F1
#
_cell.length_a   1.000
_cell.length_b   1.000
_cell.length_c   1.000
_cell.angle_alpha   90.00
_cell.angle_beta   90.00
_cell.angle_gamma   90.00
#
_symmetry.space_group_name_H-M   'P 1'
#
loop_
_entity.id
_entity.type
_entity.pdbx_description
1 polymer ?
#
loop_
_entity_poly.entity_id
_entity_poly.type
_entity_poly.pdbx_seq_one_letter_code
_entity_poly.pdbx_strand_id
1 'polypeptide(L)'
;MRFHVHLLSLCALSGLSTAAPSSPNPELEQRRVLSGIVNGVDNALSATISGLLGSLRKAIDSGDRQKTLDVLKKLKSTKKPKNVNDANKVLKAVVDSNPKDIVEYTGRLIANGIIAGDTLDLFSYAKGLVTPENGSNNKNRNPPKGKSVYPKVLKCDASYTVPEAKLRAAIYIPDTFTYGKLPPVILFPGTGSTGYTTFRGNFIPLLTGVNWADPVWVNVPGLLLDDAQTNAEYAAYALNYIAAISERNVQIIGWSQGNIDIQWAFKYWPSTRKITEDHVAVSADYKGTILANLVDISGITNTPAVVQQEAGSNFIKTLRSGGGDSGYVPTTSLYSSFFDEIVQPQKGTGASAYLLDARKVGVTNAEVQQVCFGKLGGSFYTHESMLANPLTFALAKDALTHKGPGKISRLDLAKVCSTSLAPGLGLEDLLITENAIAIAGISLVLYLPKVKQEPAVKQYASKAAAKC
;
A
#
# COMPACT_ATOMS: atom_id res chain seq x y z
N MET A 1 36.50 -52.01 -41.79
CA MET A 1 35.89 -53.34 -41.49
C MET A 1 34.42 -53.06 -41.20
N ARG A 2 33.39 -53.65 -41.84
CA ARG A 2 33.06 -55.10 -42.05
C ARG A 2 32.99 -55.85 -40.72
N PHE A 3 32.02 -56.69 -40.34
CA PHE A 3 30.71 -57.17 -40.85
C PHE A 3 30.02 -57.90 -39.65
N HIS A 4 28.74 -58.29 -39.53
CA HIS A 4 27.44 -58.13 -40.23
C HIS A 4 26.34 -58.36 -39.14
N VAL A 5 25.03 -58.70 -39.29
CA VAL A 5 24.13 -59.12 -40.39
C VAL A 5 22.69 -58.63 -40.10
N HIS A 6 21.65 -59.13 -40.79
CA HIS A 6 20.22 -58.79 -40.61
C HIS A 6 19.50 -59.64 -39.54
N LEU A 7 18.31 -59.18 -39.12
CA LEU A 7 17.09 -59.98 -39.32
C LEU A 7 15.93 -59.08 -39.73
N LEU A 8 15.13 -59.51 -40.72
CA LEU A 8 13.82 -58.91 -41.03
C LEU A 8 12.71 -59.76 -40.42
N SER A 9 11.60 -59.12 -40.06
CA SER A 9 10.28 -59.75 -40.14
C SER A 9 9.23 -58.70 -40.47
N LEU A 10 8.50 -58.89 -41.56
CA LEU A 10 7.25 -58.16 -41.82
C LEU A 10 6.10 -58.91 -41.13
N CYS A 11 5.07 -58.19 -40.65
CA CYS A 11 3.70 -58.39 -41.14
C CYS A 11 2.67 -57.38 -40.57
N ALA A 12 1.62 -57.18 -41.37
CA ALA A 12 0.30 -56.64 -41.03
C ALA A 12 0.17 -55.16 -40.58
N LEU A 13 -0.91 -54.53 -41.07
CA LEU A 13 -1.37 -53.20 -40.68
C LEU A 13 -2.50 -53.30 -39.66
N SER A 14 -2.55 -52.34 -38.72
CA SER A 14 -3.81 -51.88 -38.13
C SER A 14 -3.67 -50.39 -37.82
N GLY A 15 -4.50 -49.55 -38.43
CA GLY A 15 -4.40 -48.09 -38.29
C GLY A 15 -4.83 -47.59 -36.91
N LEU A 16 -4.05 -46.70 -36.32
CA LEU A 16 -4.42 -45.89 -35.16
C LEU A 16 -4.18 -44.43 -35.49
N SER A 17 -5.21 -43.60 -35.30
CA SER A 17 -5.16 -42.16 -35.56
C SER A 17 -4.37 -41.44 -34.47
N THR A 18 -3.44 -40.59 -34.87
CA THR A 18 -2.75 -39.66 -33.97
C THR A 18 -3.73 -38.55 -33.54
N ALA A 19 -4.41 -38.74 -32.42
CA ALA A 19 -5.19 -37.67 -31.80
C ALA A 19 -4.23 -36.54 -31.35
N ALA A 20 -4.48 -35.32 -31.84
CA ALA A 20 -3.71 -34.16 -31.40
C ALA A 20 -4.02 -33.84 -29.92
N PRO A 21 -3.03 -33.45 -29.10
CA PRO A 21 -3.27 -33.07 -27.72
C PRO A 21 -4.14 -31.81 -27.67
N SER A 22 -5.32 -31.93 -27.04
CA SER A 22 -6.26 -30.82 -26.90
C SER A 22 -5.72 -29.78 -25.92
N SER A 23 -5.45 -28.56 -26.41
CA SER A 23 -5.12 -27.42 -25.57
C SER A 23 -6.19 -27.18 -24.49
N PRO A 24 -5.83 -27.02 -23.21
CA PRO A 24 -6.81 -26.72 -22.17
C PRO A 24 -7.43 -25.34 -22.41
N ASN A 25 -8.75 -25.27 -22.53
CA ASN A 25 -9.48 -24.00 -22.71
C ASN A 25 -9.57 -23.25 -21.36
N PRO A 26 -8.99 -22.03 -21.24
CA PRO A 26 -9.03 -21.26 -19.99
C PRO A 26 -10.44 -20.97 -19.45
N GLU A 27 -11.45 -20.81 -20.33
CA GLU A 27 -12.83 -20.60 -19.88
C GLU A 27 -13.41 -21.80 -19.13
N LEU A 28 -12.98 -23.02 -19.43
CA LEU A 28 -13.49 -24.23 -18.77
C LEU A 28 -12.87 -24.44 -17.38
N GLU A 29 -11.60 -24.11 -17.21
CA GLU A 29 -10.98 -24.09 -15.88
C GLU A 29 -11.51 -22.92 -15.03
N GLN A 30 -11.70 -21.73 -15.61
CA GLN A 30 -12.33 -20.61 -14.92
C GLN A 30 -13.77 -20.94 -14.46
N ARG A 31 -14.53 -21.69 -15.27
CA ARG A 31 -15.85 -22.22 -14.87
C ARG A 31 -15.75 -23.31 -13.78
N ARG A 32 -14.73 -24.17 -13.80
CA ARG A 32 -14.53 -25.22 -12.77
C ARG A 32 -14.17 -24.66 -11.41
N VAL A 33 -13.30 -23.64 -11.35
CA VAL A 33 -12.96 -22.92 -10.11
C VAL A 33 -14.23 -22.27 -9.51
N LEU A 34 -15.13 -21.76 -10.35
CA LEU A 34 -16.42 -21.20 -9.92
C LEU A 34 -17.47 -22.28 -9.57
N SER A 35 -17.47 -23.45 -10.21
CA SER A 35 -18.49 -24.50 -10.02
C SER A 35 -18.20 -25.49 -8.89
N GLY A 36 -17.05 -25.37 -8.22
CA GLY A 36 -16.70 -26.24 -7.08
C GLY A 36 -17.46 -25.94 -5.78
N ILE A 37 -18.37 -24.96 -5.76
CA ILE A 37 -18.95 -24.39 -4.53
C ILE A 37 -20.49 -24.26 -4.63
N VAL A 38 -21.17 -25.12 -3.86
CA VAL A 38 -22.62 -25.22 -3.54
C VAL A 38 -23.64 -25.66 -4.61
N ASN A 39 -24.78 -26.14 -4.11
CA ASN A 39 -25.96 -26.64 -4.83
C ASN A 39 -27.18 -25.74 -4.60
N GLY A 40 -28.13 -25.74 -5.55
CA GLY A 40 -29.49 -25.24 -5.33
C GLY A 40 -29.64 -23.72 -5.46
N VAL A 41 -29.58 -23.00 -4.35
CA VAL A 41 -30.00 -21.58 -4.28
C VAL A 41 -28.87 -20.61 -4.65
N ASP A 42 -27.62 -20.96 -4.35
CA ASP A 42 -26.44 -20.13 -4.64
C ASP A 42 -26.26 -19.79 -6.12
N ASN A 43 -26.68 -20.67 -7.03
CA ASN A 43 -26.32 -20.59 -8.45
C ASN A 43 -26.85 -19.33 -9.16
N ALA A 44 -28.10 -18.93 -8.92
CA ALA A 44 -28.68 -17.74 -9.54
C ALA A 44 -28.02 -16.44 -9.02
N LEU A 45 -27.63 -16.43 -7.75
CA LEU A 45 -27.03 -15.28 -7.10
C LEU A 45 -25.53 -15.17 -7.41
N SER A 46 -24.83 -16.29 -7.51
CA SER A 46 -23.46 -16.39 -8.03
C SER A 46 -23.40 -15.93 -9.49
N ALA A 47 -24.31 -16.40 -10.36
CA ALA A 47 -24.42 -15.93 -11.74
C ALA A 47 -24.69 -14.41 -11.82
N THR A 48 -25.49 -13.86 -10.89
CA THR A 48 -25.74 -12.41 -10.79
C THR A 48 -24.45 -11.65 -10.45
N ILE A 49 -23.66 -12.13 -9.47
CA ILE A 49 -22.36 -11.54 -9.10
C ILE A 49 -21.36 -11.63 -10.26
N SER A 50 -21.25 -12.79 -10.93
CA SER A 50 -20.40 -12.95 -12.12
C SER A 50 -20.82 -12.01 -13.26
N GLY A 51 -22.13 -11.81 -13.46
CA GLY A 51 -22.68 -10.85 -14.40
C GLY A 51 -22.35 -9.39 -14.05
N LEU A 52 -22.36 -9.03 -12.76
CA LEU A 52 -21.93 -7.70 -12.29
C LEU A 52 -20.42 -7.51 -12.48
N LEU A 53 -19.56 -8.48 -12.13
CA LEU A 53 -18.11 -8.39 -12.36
C LEU A 53 -17.77 -8.29 -13.86
N GLY A 54 -18.45 -9.06 -14.72
CA GLY A 54 -18.33 -8.93 -16.17
C GLY A 54 -18.86 -7.59 -16.72
N SER A 55 -19.82 -6.97 -16.03
CA SER A 55 -20.32 -5.62 -16.35
C SER A 55 -19.38 -4.51 -15.88
N LEU A 56 -18.70 -4.72 -14.74
CA LEU A 56 -17.69 -3.82 -14.18
C LEU A 56 -16.50 -3.72 -15.13
N ARG A 57 -15.93 -4.87 -15.50
CA ARG A 57 -14.80 -4.95 -16.44
C ARG A 57 -15.13 -4.28 -17.78
N LYS A 58 -16.31 -4.54 -18.35
CA LYS A 58 -16.78 -3.86 -19.58
C LYS A 58 -16.95 -2.34 -19.44
N ALA A 59 -17.23 -1.83 -18.24
CA ALA A 59 -17.30 -0.39 -17.99
C ALA A 59 -15.91 0.24 -17.81
N ILE A 60 -14.98 -0.47 -17.17
CA ILE A 60 -13.57 -0.06 -17.06
C ILE A 60 -12.91 -0.03 -18.44
N ASP A 61 -13.06 -1.12 -19.21
CA ASP A 61 -12.52 -1.26 -20.57
C ASP A 61 -13.06 -0.19 -21.54
N SER A 62 -14.29 0.31 -21.33
CA SER A 62 -14.89 1.37 -22.15
C SER A 62 -14.69 2.79 -21.59
N GLY A 63 -13.97 2.96 -20.47
CA GLY A 63 -13.81 4.24 -19.79
C GLY A 63 -15.10 4.85 -19.23
N ASP A 64 -16.16 4.05 -19.05
CA ASP A 64 -17.44 4.51 -18.51
C ASP A 64 -17.37 4.61 -16.98
N ARG A 65 -16.81 5.74 -16.51
CA ARG A 65 -16.69 6.08 -15.09
C ARG A 65 -18.02 5.97 -14.34
N GLN A 66 -19.14 6.42 -14.93
CA GLN A 66 -20.42 6.44 -14.23
C GLN A 66 -20.96 5.03 -14.02
N LYS A 67 -20.98 4.21 -15.08
CA LYS A 67 -21.37 2.80 -15.01
C LYS A 67 -20.42 1.97 -14.14
N THR A 68 -19.12 2.28 -14.13
CA THR A 68 -18.15 1.67 -13.22
C THR A 68 -18.58 1.89 -11.76
N LEU A 69 -18.84 3.15 -11.37
CA LEU A 69 -19.34 3.48 -10.03
C LEU A 69 -20.72 2.85 -9.73
N ASP A 70 -21.62 2.79 -10.70
CA ASP A 70 -22.97 2.24 -10.52
C ASP A 70 -23.03 0.71 -10.54
N VAL A 71 -22.03 0.03 -11.09
CA VAL A 71 -21.85 -1.42 -10.92
C VAL A 71 -21.19 -1.72 -9.58
N LEU A 72 -20.16 -0.96 -9.17
CA LEU A 72 -19.53 -1.11 -7.86
C LEU A 72 -20.56 -1.01 -6.72
N LYS A 73 -21.44 0.00 -6.72
CA LYS A 73 -22.54 0.15 -5.74
C LYS A 73 -23.52 -1.03 -5.68
N LYS A 74 -23.64 -1.82 -6.76
CA LYS A 74 -24.53 -2.98 -6.86
C LYS A 74 -23.87 -4.27 -6.39
N LEU A 75 -22.53 -4.31 -6.33
CA LEU A 75 -21.81 -5.43 -5.76
C LEU A 75 -22.06 -5.49 -4.24
N LYS A 76 -22.45 -6.66 -3.79
CA LYS A 76 -22.60 -7.04 -2.38
C LYS A 76 -22.11 -8.47 -2.23
N SER A 77 -21.44 -8.77 -1.12
CA SER A 77 -21.12 -10.14 -0.76
C SER A 77 -22.35 -10.92 -0.31
N THR A 78 -22.30 -12.23 -0.53
CA THR A 78 -23.27 -13.21 -0.03
C THR A 78 -22.66 -14.15 1.01
N LYS A 79 -21.34 -14.09 1.22
CA LYS A 79 -20.56 -14.93 2.13
C LYS A 79 -19.38 -14.10 2.66
N LYS A 80 -19.35 -13.85 3.98
CA LYS A 80 -18.14 -13.34 4.65
C LYS A 80 -17.26 -14.51 5.12
N PRO A 81 -15.93 -14.35 5.17
CA PRO A 81 -15.03 -15.36 5.74
C PRO A 81 -15.34 -15.59 7.23
N LYS A 82 -15.11 -16.81 7.72
CA LYS A 82 -15.41 -17.19 9.12
C LYS A 82 -14.22 -17.03 10.07
N ASN A 83 -13.02 -16.90 9.53
CA ASN A 83 -11.74 -16.81 10.23
C ASN A 83 -10.67 -16.30 9.25
N VAL A 84 -9.50 -15.93 9.78
CA VAL A 84 -8.36 -15.41 9.02
C VAL A 84 -7.89 -16.38 7.91
N ASN A 85 -7.90 -17.68 8.17
CA ASN A 85 -7.44 -18.66 7.16
C ASN A 85 -8.40 -18.74 5.98
N ASP A 86 -9.71 -18.56 6.19
CA ASP A 86 -10.69 -18.50 5.12
C ASP A 86 -10.62 -17.16 4.37
N ALA A 87 -10.36 -16.04 5.05
CA ALA A 87 -10.09 -14.76 4.39
C ALA A 87 -8.86 -14.85 3.47
N ASN A 88 -7.73 -15.38 3.97
CA ASN A 88 -6.48 -15.49 3.21
C ASN A 88 -6.61 -16.44 2.00
N LYS A 89 -7.42 -17.51 2.08
CA LYS A 89 -7.73 -18.37 0.92
C LYS A 89 -8.48 -17.59 -0.16
N VAL A 90 -9.48 -16.80 0.23
CA VAL A 90 -10.30 -16.02 -0.69
C VAL A 90 -9.51 -14.87 -1.30
N LEU A 91 -8.70 -14.14 -0.51
CA LEU A 91 -7.74 -13.15 -1.00
C LEU A 91 -6.80 -13.74 -2.05
N LYS A 92 -6.18 -14.89 -1.74
CA LYS A 92 -5.32 -15.59 -2.70
C LYS A 92 -6.09 -15.98 -3.96
N ALA A 93 -7.31 -16.50 -3.86
CA ALA A 93 -8.14 -16.82 -5.04
C ALA A 93 -8.52 -15.57 -5.86
N VAL A 94 -8.67 -14.40 -5.22
CA VAL A 94 -8.90 -13.12 -5.91
C VAL A 94 -7.63 -12.68 -6.65
N VAL A 95 -6.46 -12.70 -6.03
CA VAL A 95 -5.19 -12.32 -6.70
C VAL A 95 -4.78 -13.33 -7.78
N ASP A 96 -4.92 -14.64 -7.53
CA ASP A 96 -4.70 -15.70 -8.52
C ASP A 96 -5.66 -15.61 -9.71
N SER A 97 -6.81 -14.93 -9.56
CA SER A 97 -7.73 -14.64 -10.68
C SER A 97 -7.28 -13.48 -11.58
N ASN A 98 -6.12 -12.88 -11.27
CA ASN A 98 -5.42 -11.83 -12.03
C ASN A 98 -6.37 -10.70 -12.49
N PRO A 99 -6.91 -9.89 -11.55
CA PRO A 99 -7.64 -8.67 -11.91
C PRO A 99 -6.78 -7.76 -12.78
N LYS A 100 -7.40 -7.10 -13.77
CA LYS A 100 -6.68 -6.21 -14.69
C LYS A 100 -6.10 -4.98 -13.96
N ASP A 101 -6.80 -4.52 -12.94
CA ASP A 101 -6.55 -3.26 -12.25
C ASP A 101 -7.16 -3.26 -10.83
N ILE A 102 -6.82 -2.23 -10.05
CA ILE A 102 -7.30 -2.00 -8.67
C ILE A 102 -8.83 -1.90 -8.56
N VAL A 103 -9.54 -1.50 -9.62
CA VAL A 103 -11.01 -1.36 -9.62
C VAL A 103 -11.68 -2.71 -9.85
N GLU A 104 -11.13 -3.56 -10.74
CA GLU A 104 -11.54 -4.97 -10.84
C GLU A 104 -11.19 -5.74 -9.55
N TYR A 105 -10.02 -5.49 -8.94
CA TYR A 105 -9.64 -6.07 -7.64
C TYR A 105 -10.63 -5.68 -6.53
N THR A 106 -10.91 -4.38 -6.38
CA THR A 106 -11.93 -3.84 -5.46
C THR A 106 -13.28 -4.51 -5.65
N GLY A 107 -13.75 -4.63 -6.89
CA GLY A 107 -15.00 -5.32 -7.20
C GLY A 107 -15.02 -6.78 -6.74
N ARG A 108 -13.89 -7.49 -6.89
CA ARG A 108 -13.73 -8.88 -6.45
C ARG A 108 -13.66 -9.01 -4.93
N LEU A 109 -13.01 -8.09 -4.21
CA LEU A 109 -13.01 -8.06 -2.74
C LEU A 109 -14.44 -7.88 -2.19
N ILE A 110 -15.18 -6.88 -2.70
CA ILE A 110 -16.58 -6.63 -2.33
C ILE A 110 -17.47 -7.85 -2.64
N ALA A 111 -17.32 -8.45 -3.82
CA ALA A 111 -18.10 -9.62 -4.24
C ALA A 111 -17.87 -10.86 -3.35
N ASN A 112 -16.65 -11.05 -2.85
CA ASN A 112 -16.28 -12.22 -2.02
C ASN A 112 -16.30 -11.95 -0.51
N GLY A 113 -16.77 -10.77 -0.07
CA GLY A 113 -16.93 -10.44 1.35
C GLY A 113 -15.64 -10.14 2.09
N ILE A 114 -14.58 -9.81 1.38
CA ILE A 114 -13.29 -9.39 1.94
C ILE A 114 -13.33 -7.87 2.17
N ILE A 115 -14.34 -7.44 2.94
CA ILE A 115 -14.55 -6.06 3.38
C ILE A 115 -15.19 -6.04 4.77
N ALA A 116 -14.76 -5.09 5.61
CA ALA A 116 -15.46 -4.69 6.83
C ALA A 116 -16.60 -3.71 6.48
N GLY A 117 -17.71 -3.76 7.22
CA GLY A 117 -18.92 -3.00 6.87
C GLY A 117 -19.57 -3.47 5.55
N ASP A 118 -20.11 -2.53 4.77
CA ASP A 118 -20.66 -2.74 3.42
C ASP A 118 -20.17 -1.74 2.35
N THR A 119 -20.62 -1.92 1.10
CA THR A 119 -20.23 -1.13 -0.07
C THR A 119 -20.49 0.38 0.07
N LEU A 120 -21.52 0.80 0.81
CA LEU A 120 -21.85 2.21 1.04
C LEU A 120 -20.89 2.86 2.05
N ASP A 121 -20.36 2.10 3.01
CA ASP A 121 -19.30 2.56 3.91
C ASP A 121 -18.04 2.90 3.11
N LEU A 122 -17.60 1.98 2.22
CA LEU A 122 -16.45 2.19 1.34
C LEU A 122 -16.63 3.43 0.45
N PHE A 123 -17.80 3.58 -0.16
CA PHE A 123 -18.17 4.76 -0.95
C PHE A 123 -18.27 6.06 -0.15
N SER A 124 -18.40 5.98 1.17
CA SER A 124 -18.39 7.13 2.07
C SER A 124 -16.97 7.50 2.44
N TYR A 125 -16.13 6.54 2.85
CA TYR A 125 -14.69 6.78 3.07
C TYR A 125 -13.97 7.30 1.82
N ALA A 126 -14.28 6.75 0.64
CA ALA A 126 -13.73 7.21 -0.65
C ALA A 126 -14.23 8.61 -1.10
N LYS A 127 -15.19 9.21 -0.38
CA LYS A 127 -15.59 10.62 -0.50
C LYS A 127 -15.03 11.51 0.62
N GLY A 128 -14.19 10.95 1.51
CA GLY A 128 -13.70 11.64 2.69
C GLY A 128 -14.72 11.77 3.82
N LEU A 129 -15.51 10.72 4.11
CA LEU A 129 -16.45 10.67 5.24
C LEU A 129 -15.85 11.27 6.51
N VAL A 130 -16.39 12.39 6.99
CA VAL A 130 -15.81 13.14 8.11
C VAL A 130 -16.37 12.61 9.45
N THR A 131 -15.85 11.47 9.90
CA THR A 131 -15.70 11.26 11.34
C THR A 131 -14.52 12.13 11.84
N PRO A 132 -14.42 12.47 13.13
CA PRO A 132 -13.29 13.26 13.65
C PRO A 132 -11.94 12.63 13.29
N GLU A 133 -11.83 11.31 13.47
CA GLU A 133 -10.63 10.51 13.21
C GLU A 133 -10.22 10.55 11.74
N ASN A 134 -11.19 10.57 10.82
CA ASN A 134 -10.96 10.54 9.37
C ASN A 134 -10.82 11.94 8.74
N GLY A 135 -11.16 12.99 9.48
CA GLY A 135 -11.23 14.36 8.96
C GLY A 135 -9.86 15.00 8.73
N SER A 136 -9.76 15.88 7.73
CA SER A 136 -8.57 16.70 7.42
C SER A 136 -8.69 18.16 7.90
N ASN A 137 -9.62 18.44 8.83
CA ASN A 137 -10.01 19.78 9.27
C ASN A 137 -9.83 19.96 10.81
N ASN A 138 -8.80 19.34 11.38
CA ASN A 138 -8.57 19.27 12.82
C ASN A 138 -8.09 20.59 13.43
N LYS A 139 -8.48 20.85 14.69
CA LYS A 139 -8.21 22.11 15.41
C LYS A 139 -6.95 22.04 16.29
N ASN A 140 -5.81 21.75 15.67
CA ASN A 140 -4.56 21.54 16.40
C ASN A 140 -3.90 22.85 16.87
N ARG A 141 -3.32 22.82 18.08
CA ARG A 141 -2.67 23.97 18.75
C ARG A 141 -1.55 24.59 17.90
N ASN A 142 -1.28 25.88 18.09
CA ASN A 142 -0.09 26.50 17.50
C ASN A 142 1.19 25.82 18.06
N PRO A 143 2.31 25.77 17.31
CA PRO A 143 3.60 25.37 17.87
C PRO A 143 4.01 26.23 19.07
N PRO A 144 4.85 25.73 20.01
CA PRO A 144 5.36 26.54 21.11
C PRO A 144 6.11 27.78 20.63
N LYS A 145 6.10 28.85 21.44
CA LYS A 145 6.85 30.10 21.12
C LYS A 145 8.33 29.76 20.92
N GLY A 146 8.90 30.24 19.81
CA GLY A 146 10.29 29.95 19.41
C GLY A 146 10.48 28.66 18.61
N LYS A 147 9.48 27.76 18.54
CA LYS A 147 9.53 26.51 17.75
C LYS A 147 8.64 26.59 16.50
N SER A 148 8.81 27.66 15.71
CA SER A 148 8.07 27.83 14.46
C SER A 148 8.51 26.81 13.42
N VAL A 149 7.56 26.11 12.82
CA VAL A 149 7.80 25.10 11.76
C VAL A 149 7.45 25.61 10.35
N TYR A 150 6.93 26.83 10.28
CA TYR A 150 6.51 27.53 9.07
C TYR A 150 7.07 28.97 9.09
N PRO A 151 7.39 29.58 7.93
CA PRO A 151 7.38 29.01 6.58
C PRO A 151 8.53 28.03 6.29
N LYS A 152 9.54 27.95 7.17
CA LYS A 152 10.66 27.00 7.12
C LYS A 152 11.21 26.75 8.53
N VAL A 153 11.88 25.62 8.77
CA VAL A 153 12.69 25.38 9.98
C VAL A 153 14.15 25.72 9.71
N LEU A 154 14.72 25.23 8.60
CA LEU A 154 16.05 25.62 8.12
C LEU A 154 15.94 26.52 6.89
N LYS A 155 16.87 27.46 6.72
CA LYS A 155 16.92 28.38 5.55
C LYS A 155 16.91 27.63 4.20
N CYS A 156 17.55 26.46 4.18
CA CYS A 156 17.72 25.56 3.04
C CYS A 156 16.56 24.56 2.83
N ASP A 157 15.56 24.49 3.73
CA ASP A 157 14.32 23.74 3.46
C ASP A 157 13.62 24.31 2.21
N ALA A 158 12.85 23.48 1.50
CA ALA A 158 11.94 23.96 0.47
C ALA A 158 10.86 24.89 1.08
N SER A 159 10.31 25.78 0.26
CA SER A 159 9.17 26.60 0.66
C SER A 159 7.88 25.79 0.48
N TYR A 160 7.04 25.75 1.51
CA TYR A 160 5.68 25.23 1.39
C TYR A 160 4.86 26.06 0.38
N THR A 161 4.00 25.37 -0.37
CA THR A 161 2.96 25.95 -1.23
C THR A 161 1.57 25.84 -0.57
N VAL A 162 1.39 24.85 0.32
CA VAL A 162 0.18 24.70 1.12
C VAL A 162 0.23 25.64 2.34
N PRO A 163 -0.83 26.43 2.63
CA PRO A 163 -0.88 27.28 3.83
C PRO A 163 -0.82 26.44 5.13
N GLU A 164 -0.09 26.94 6.14
CA GLU A 164 0.10 26.26 7.43
C GLU A 164 -1.22 25.73 8.04
N ALA A 165 -2.29 26.51 7.98
CA ALA A 165 -3.59 26.11 8.54
C ALA A 165 -4.13 24.80 7.93
N LYS A 166 -3.88 24.54 6.64
CA LYS A 166 -4.25 23.28 5.98
C LYS A 166 -3.30 22.15 6.34
N LEU A 167 -1.98 22.41 6.29
CA LEU A 167 -0.95 21.44 6.67
C LEU A 167 -1.17 20.89 8.08
N ARG A 168 -1.47 21.78 9.03
CA ARG A 168 -1.75 21.47 10.43
C ARG A 168 -3.10 20.81 10.66
N ALA A 169 -4.13 21.16 9.89
CA ALA A 169 -5.47 20.60 10.05
C ALA A 169 -5.59 19.17 9.51
N ALA A 170 -4.74 18.75 8.57
CA ALA A 170 -4.68 17.38 8.08
C ALA A 170 -4.26 16.36 9.16
N ILE A 171 -3.53 16.80 10.20
CA ILE A 171 -3.05 15.93 11.28
C ILE A 171 -4.20 15.66 12.24
N TYR A 172 -4.50 14.40 12.55
CA TYR A 172 -5.35 14.03 13.68
C TYR A 172 -4.47 13.68 14.89
N ILE A 173 -4.81 14.25 16.05
CA ILE A 173 -4.15 13.98 17.33
C ILE A 173 -5.24 13.44 18.29
N PRO A 174 -5.16 12.18 18.73
CA PRO A 174 -6.11 11.63 19.70
C PRO A 174 -6.06 12.38 21.05
N ASP A 175 -7.17 12.43 21.77
CA ASP A 175 -7.22 13.00 23.13
C ASP A 175 -6.32 12.25 24.14
N THR A 176 -5.93 11.01 23.81
CA THR A 176 -4.96 10.20 24.57
C THR A 176 -3.50 10.60 24.35
N PHE A 177 -3.20 11.45 23.36
CA PHE A 177 -1.82 11.76 22.96
C PHE A 177 -1.07 12.49 24.08
N THR A 178 0.09 11.96 24.47
CA THR A 178 0.78 12.36 25.70
C THR A 178 1.72 13.56 25.55
N TYR A 179 1.86 14.08 24.32
CA TYR A 179 2.74 15.20 23.96
C TYR A 179 4.20 15.00 24.42
N GLY A 180 4.77 13.83 24.13
CA GLY A 180 6.20 13.56 24.27
C GLY A 180 6.62 12.75 25.51
N LYS A 181 5.70 12.47 26.46
CA LYS A 181 5.99 11.50 27.54
C LYS A 181 6.31 10.12 26.93
N LEU A 182 5.46 9.69 26.00
CA LEU A 182 5.70 8.56 25.10
C LEU A 182 6.33 9.05 23.76
N PRO A 183 7.00 8.16 23.00
CA PRO A 183 7.55 8.51 21.68
C PRO A 183 6.44 8.75 20.65
N PRO A 184 6.33 9.94 20.02
CA PRO A 184 5.34 10.17 18.96
C PRO A 184 5.58 9.29 17.74
N VAL A 185 4.52 8.64 17.26
CA VAL A 185 4.55 7.83 16.04
C VAL A 185 3.53 8.40 15.05
N ILE A 186 4.03 9.00 13.98
CA ILE A 186 3.22 9.52 12.88
C ILE A 186 2.88 8.38 11.93
N LEU A 187 1.60 8.19 11.63
CA LEU A 187 1.13 7.21 10.66
C LEU A 187 0.72 7.96 9.37
N PHE A 188 1.43 7.70 8.28
CA PHE A 188 1.29 8.41 7.00
C PHE A 188 0.73 7.50 5.89
N PRO A 189 -0.43 7.82 5.31
CA PRO A 189 -1.20 6.90 4.47
C PRO A 189 -0.70 6.73 3.04
N GLY A 190 -1.32 5.77 2.35
CA GLY A 190 -1.10 5.46 0.94
C GLY A 190 -2.11 6.09 -0.03
N THR A 191 -1.92 5.81 -1.32
CA THR A 191 -2.78 6.27 -2.43
C THR A 191 -4.25 5.95 -2.19
N GLY A 192 -5.13 6.94 -2.34
CA GLY A 192 -6.58 6.78 -2.24
C GLY A 192 -7.10 6.61 -0.81
N SER A 193 -6.28 6.87 0.21
CA SER A 193 -6.64 6.69 1.62
C SER A 193 -6.29 7.89 2.51
N THR A 194 -6.88 7.93 3.70
CA THR A 194 -6.48 8.77 4.83
C THR A 194 -5.60 7.97 5.80
N GLY A 195 -4.96 8.65 6.76
CA GLY A 195 -4.25 7.99 7.86
C GLY A 195 -5.18 7.05 8.63
N TYR A 196 -6.40 7.51 8.92
CA TYR A 196 -7.38 6.67 9.59
C TYR A 196 -7.79 5.44 8.77
N THR A 197 -8.16 5.57 7.49
CA THR A 197 -8.58 4.40 6.68
C THR A 197 -7.45 3.40 6.47
N THR A 198 -6.20 3.87 6.38
CA THR A 198 -5.02 3.01 6.26
C THR A 198 -4.77 2.20 7.54
N PHE A 199 -4.75 2.86 8.71
CA PHE A 199 -4.15 2.29 9.91
C PHE A 199 -5.14 1.81 10.99
N ARG A 200 -6.45 2.07 10.85
CA ARG A 200 -7.45 1.73 11.87
C ARG A 200 -7.68 0.23 12.10
N GLY A 201 -7.25 -0.63 11.18
CA GLY A 201 -7.29 -2.10 11.31
C GLY A 201 -5.93 -2.73 11.61
N ASN A 202 -4.91 -1.94 11.94
CA ASN A 202 -3.54 -2.44 12.12
C ASN A 202 -2.74 -1.58 13.13
N PHE A 203 -2.02 -0.56 12.67
CA PHE A 203 -1.10 0.19 13.54
C PHE A 203 -1.80 1.08 14.58
N ILE A 204 -3.03 1.57 14.36
CA ILE A 204 -3.75 2.32 15.40
C ILE A 204 -4.05 1.41 16.61
N PRO A 205 -4.79 0.28 16.50
CA PRO A 205 -5.05 -0.59 17.65
C PRO A 205 -3.78 -1.21 18.26
N LEU A 206 -2.72 -1.44 17.48
CA LEU A 206 -1.45 -1.99 17.99
C LEU A 206 -0.53 -0.99 18.70
N LEU A 207 -0.74 0.31 18.53
CA LEU A 207 0.04 1.39 19.16
C LEU A 207 -0.74 2.18 20.22
N THR A 208 -2.08 2.13 20.22
CA THR A 208 -2.89 2.83 21.23
C THR A 208 -2.75 2.18 22.60
N GLY A 209 -2.46 2.99 23.63
CA GLY A 209 -2.41 2.55 25.03
C GLY A 209 -1.15 1.78 25.44
N VAL A 210 -0.18 1.60 24.54
CA VAL A 210 1.10 0.94 24.88
C VAL A 210 2.10 1.93 25.48
N ASN A 211 2.94 1.48 26.42
CA ASN A 211 3.89 2.36 27.13
C ASN A 211 5.17 2.72 26.35
N TRP A 212 5.17 2.57 25.02
CA TRP A 212 6.35 2.74 24.15
C TRP A 212 6.05 3.45 22.81
N ALA A 213 4.81 3.85 22.55
CA ALA A 213 4.43 4.58 21.34
C ALA A 213 3.23 5.52 21.62
N ASP A 214 3.09 6.57 20.81
CA ASP A 214 2.05 7.59 20.95
C ASP A 214 1.52 7.96 19.54
N PRO A 215 0.48 7.26 19.03
CA PRO A 215 0.09 7.35 17.63
C PRO A 215 -0.68 8.64 17.30
N VAL A 216 -0.27 9.28 16.21
CA VAL A 216 -0.99 10.35 15.50
C VAL A 216 -1.01 10.01 14.01
N TRP A 217 -1.98 10.51 13.23
CA TRP A 217 -2.07 10.16 11.82
C TRP A 217 -2.41 11.35 10.92
N VAL A 218 -1.98 11.29 9.66
CA VAL A 218 -2.17 12.40 8.71
C VAL A 218 -3.25 12.04 7.70
N ASN A 219 -4.37 12.77 7.73
CA ASN A 219 -5.45 12.70 6.76
C ASN A 219 -5.20 13.74 5.67
N VAL A 220 -4.29 13.44 4.74
CA VAL A 220 -3.96 14.33 3.62
C VAL A 220 -5.22 14.59 2.78
N PRO A 221 -5.60 15.86 2.53
CA PRO A 221 -6.72 16.20 1.64
C PRO A 221 -6.56 15.56 0.26
N GLY A 222 -7.68 15.25 -0.40
CA GLY A 222 -7.64 14.58 -1.70
C GLY A 222 -7.23 13.11 -1.65
N LEU A 223 -7.06 12.51 -0.45
CA LEU A 223 -6.75 11.08 -0.26
C LEU A 223 -5.42 10.65 -0.94
N LEU A 224 -4.37 11.48 -0.88
CA LEU A 224 -3.11 11.28 -1.63
C LEU A 224 -3.28 11.14 -3.16
N LEU A 225 -4.36 11.67 -3.75
CA LEU A 225 -4.57 11.59 -5.20
C LEU A 225 -4.03 12.81 -5.97
N ASP A 226 -3.86 13.94 -5.28
CA ASP A 226 -3.23 15.17 -5.78
C ASP A 226 -1.70 15.00 -5.95
N ASP A 227 -1.01 16.03 -6.47
CA ASP A 227 0.44 16.02 -6.73
C ASP A 227 1.25 15.56 -5.51
N ALA A 228 2.03 14.48 -5.63
CA ALA A 228 2.86 13.91 -4.58
C ALA A 228 3.87 14.92 -4.00
N GLN A 229 4.35 15.87 -4.81
CA GLN A 229 5.22 16.97 -4.34
C GLN A 229 4.49 17.99 -3.46
N THR A 230 3.16 17.90 -3.38
CA THR A 230 2.24 18.63 -2.49
C THR A 230 1.80 17.73 -1.33
N ASN A 231 1.55 16.45 -1.55
CA ASN A 231 1.26 15.47 -0.49
C ASN A 231 2.43 15.37 0.51
N ALA A 232 3.68 15.32 -0.01
CA ALA A 232 4.92 15.38 0.76
C ALA A 232 5.08 16.65 1.63
N GLU A 233 4.39 17.76 1.34
CA GLU A 233 4.41 18.94 2.21
C GLU A 233 3.72 18.65 3.55
N TYR A 234 2.69 17.79 3.56
CA TYR A 234 2.04 17.34 4.78
C TYR A 234 2.95 16.41 5.60
N ALA A 235 3.76 15.56 4.95
CA ALA A 235 4.78 14.75 5.65
C ALA A 235 5.85 15.66 6.28
N ALA A 236 6.42 16.60 5.51
CA ALA A 236 7.42 17.55 6.00
C ALA A 236 6.92 18.43 7.16
N TYR A 237 5.66 18.88 7.07
CA TYR A 237 5.04 19.65 8.16
C TYR A 237 4.72 18.77 9.37
N ALA A 238 4.11 17.59 9.20
CA ALA A 238 3.74 16.72 10.32
C ALA A 238 4.96 16.28 11.14
N LEU A 239 6.05 15.88 10.49
CA LEU A 239 7.32 15.52 11.13
C LEU A 239 7.82 16.66 12.04
N ASN A 240 8.01 17.86 11.47
CA ASN A 240 8.49 19.02 12.21
C ASN A 240 7.49 19.49 13.30
N TYR A 241 6.19 19.50 12.98
CA TYR A 241 5.13 19.99 13.86
C TYR A 241 4.96 19.11 15.10
N ILE A 242 4.82 17.79 14.92
CA ILE A 242 4.68 16.85 16.05
C ILE A 242 5.94 16.86 16.91
N ALA A 243 7.13 16.97 16.32
CA ALA A 243 8.37 17.14 17.08
C ALA A 243 8.34 18.43 17.93
N ALA A 244 7.93 19.55 17.33
CA ALA A 244 7.85 20.85 17.99
C ALA A 244 6.82 20.87 19.14
N ILE A 245 5.64 20.27 18.97
CA ILE A 245 4.60 20.24 20.02
C ILE A 245 4.81 19.16 21.09
N SER A 246 5.68 18.19 20.85
CA SER A 246 6.02 17.10 21.79
C SER A 246 7.38 17.27 22.47
N GLU A 247 8.13 18.33 22.12
CA GLU A 247 9.47 18.62 22.64
C GLU A 247 10.50 17.48 22.40
N ARG A 248 10.21 16.57 21.46
CA ARG A 248 10.87 15.26 21.30
C ARG A 248 10.97 14.89 19.82
N ASN A 249 11.96 14.06 19.46
CA ASN A 249 12.00 13.46 18.13
C ASN A 249 10.75 12.58 17.88
N VAL A 250 10.43 12.38 16.61
CA VAL A 250 9.30 11.60 16.13
C VAL A 250 9.77 10.36 15.39
N GLN A 251 8.86 9.41 15.24
CA GLN A 251 9.04 8.21 14.43
C GLN A 251 7.91 8.19 13.40
N ILE A 252 8.12 7.61 12.22
CA ILE A 252 7.10 7.64 11.16
C ILE A 252 6.91 6.28 10.50
N ILE A 253 5.65 5.85 10.35
CA ILE A 253 5.26 4.66 9.60
C ILE A 253 4.54 5.11 8.33
N GLY A 254 5.10 4.78 7.17
CA GLY A 254 4.48 5.05 5.87
C GLY A 254 3.95 3.79 5.21
N TRP A 255 2.80 3.88 4.56
CA TRP A 255 2.28 2.83 3.66
C TRP A 255 2.25 3.32 2.22
N SER A 256 2.61 2.45 1.25
CA SER A 256 2.47 2.76 -0.18
C SER A 256 3.17 4.09 -0.54
N GLN A 257 2.51 4.93 -1.36
CA GLN A 257 2.91 6.31 -1.73
C GLN A 257 3.35 7.18 -0.53
N GLY A 258 2.82 6.95 0.67
CA GLY A 258 3.25 7.67 1.87
C GLY A 258 4.76 7.58 2.09
N ASN A 259 5.42 6.51 1.62
CA ASN A 259 6.86 6.35 1.69
C ASN A 259 7.64 7.21 0.70
N ILE A 260 7.13 7.42 -0.52
CA ILE A 260 7.76 8.37 -1.47
C ILE A 260 7.52 9.82 -1.05
N ASP A 261 6.37 10.12 -0.43
CA ASP A 261 6.10 11.42 0.20
C ASP A 261 7.06 11.71 1.37
N ILE A 262 7.25 10.74 2.28
CA ILE A 262 8.19 10.85 3.40
C ILE A 262 9.63 11.00 2.88
N GLN A 263 10.05 10.22 1.89
CA GLN A 263 11.39 10.30 1.32
C GLN A 263 11.61 11.62 0.56
N TRP A 264 10.58 12.17 -0.09
CA TRP A 264 10.58 13.50 -0.69
C TRP A 264 10.67 14.60 0.38
N ALA A 265 9.93 14.48 1.49
CA ALA A 265 10.01 15.36 2.65
C ALA A 265 11.42 15.37 3.26
N PHE A 266 12.00 14.20 3.53
CA PHE A 266 13.40 14.09 3.98
C PHE A 266 14.37 14.71 2.98
N LYS A 267 14.14 14.55 1.67
CA LYS A 267 15.02 15.10 0.64
C LYS A 267 14.98 16.63 0.59
N TYR A 268 13.80 17.24 0.58
CA TYR A 268 13.62 18.66 0.28
C TYR A 268 13.31 19.55 1.50
N TRP A 269 13.01 18.99 2.67
CA TRP A 269 12.99 19.69 3.97
C TRP A 269 14.00 19.05 4.93
N PRO A 270 15.32 19.30 4.78
CA PRO A 270 16.36 18.63 5.55
C PRO A 270 16.29 18.83 7.07
N SER A 271 15.50 19.79 7.56
CA SER A 271 15.09 19.91 8.98
C SER A 271 14.56 18.61 9.55
N THR A 272 13.65 17.94 8.82
CA THR A 272 12.98 16.68 9.22
C THR A 272 13.95 15.58 9.64
N ARG A 273 15.12 15.48 8.97
CA ARG A 273 16.13 14.44 9.21
C ARG A 273 16.72 14.48 10.62
N LYS A 274 16.73 15.66 11.26
CA LYS A 274 17.31 15.84 12.60
C LYS A 274 16.34 15.52 13.73
N ILE A 275 15.05 15.45 13.43
CA ILE A 275 13.97 15.23 14.40
C ILE A 275 13.22 13.91 14.17
N THR A 276 13.64 13.09 13.20
CA THR A 276 13.08 11.76 12.96
C THR A 276 14.07 10.71 13.42
N GLU A 277 13.67 9.84 14.36
CA GLU A 277 14.51 8.76 14.85
C GLU A 277 14.49 7.54 13.91
N ASP A 278 13.32 7.12 13.44
CA ASP A 278 13.17 5.97 12.54
C ASP A 278 11.99 6.14 11.55
N HIS A 279 12.18 5.65 10.32
CA HIS A 279 11.14 5.50 9.28
C HIS A 279 10.87 4.02 9.03
N VAL A 280 9.68 3.55 9.38
CA VAL A 280 9.18 2.22 9.00
C VAL A 280 8.41 2.36 7.68
N ALA A 281 8.83 1.64 6.65
CA ALA A 281 8.30 1.78 5.29
C ALA A 281 7.64 0.48 4.82
N VAL A 282 6.31 0.44 4.84
CA VAL A 282 5.52 -0.76 4.50
C VAL A 282 5.01 -0.66 3.06
N SER A 283 5.29 -1.67 2.25
CA SER A 283 4.89 -1.77 0.84
C SER A 283 5.30 -0.53 0.01
N ALA A 284 6.50 0.01 0.28
CA ALA A 284 6.99 1.23 -0.36
C ALA A 284 7.28 1.07 -1.85
N ASP A 285 7.22 2.19 -2.58
CA ASP A 285 7.36 2.26 -4.03
C ASP A 285 8.43 3.26 -4.49
N TYR A 286 9.62 3.25 -3.87
CA TYR A 286 10.72 4.18 -4.17
C TYR A 286 11.30 4.10 -5.61
N LYS A 287 10.81 3.19 -6.46
CA LYS A 287 11.09 3.10 -7.91
C LYS A 287 9.84 3.28 -8.77
N GLY A 288 8.70 3.63 -8.18
CA GLY A 288 7.37 3.54 -8.77
C GLY A 288 6.93 2.08 -8.94
N THR A 289 5.88 1.85 -9.73
CA THR A 289 5.40 0.52 -10.10
C THR A 289 5.21 0.39 -11.60
N ILE A 290 5.63 -0.75 -12.17
CA ILE A 290 5.42 -1.06 -13.60
C ILE A 290 3.94 -1.31 -13.92
N LEU A 291 3.11 -1.58 -12.89
CA LEU A 291 1.68 -1.85 -13.08
C LEU A 291 0.92 -0.56 -13.40
N ALA A 292 1.28 0.58 -12.80
CA ALA A 292 0.68 1.88 -13.12
C ALA A 292 0.87 2.26 -14.61
N ASN A 293 2.03 1.94 -15.20
CA ASN A 293 2.29 2.16 -16.63
C ASN A 293 1.38 1.33 -17.57
N LEU A 294 0.68 0.32 -17.06
CA LEU A 294 -0.09 -0.66 -17.84
C LEU A 294 -1.60 -0.66 -17.53
N VAL A 295 -2.00 -0.10 -16.38
CA VAL A 295 -3.36 -0.27 -15.82
C VAL A 295 -4.43 0.56 -16.54
N ASP A 296 -4.17 1.83 -16.88
CA ASP A 296 -5.24 2.78 -17.20
C ASP A 296 -5.18 3.39 -18.63
N ILE A 297 -5.36 2.52 -19.62
CA ILE A 297 -5.59 2.92 -21.02
C ILE A 297 -6.88 3.76 -21.16
N SER A 298 -7.86 3.59 -20.25
CA SER A 298 -9.15 4.29 -20.30
C SER A 298 -9.17 5.66 -19.60
N GLY A 299 -8.15 5.98 -18.81
CA GLY A 299 -8.00 7.24 -18.07
C GLY A 299 -8.96 7.42 -16.89
N ILE A 300 -9.60 6.36 -16.38
CA ILE A 300 -10.61 6.45 -15.31
C ILE A 300 -10.07 6.36 -13.89
N THR A 301 -8.77 6.10 -13.74
CA THR A 301 -8.03 6.10 -12.47
C THR A 301 -6.87 7.12 -12.44
N ASN A 302 -6.40 7.64 -13.57
CA ASN A 302 -5.26 8.57 -13.69
C ASN A 302 -5.43 9.89 -12.92
N THR A 303 -5.01 9.90 -11.66
CA THR A 303 -4.83 11.11 -10.83
C THR A 303 -3.37 11.57 -10.89
N PRO A 304 -3.07 12.83 -10.52
CA PRO A 304 -1.70 13.34 -10.40
C PRO A 304 -0.73 12.37 -9.72
N ALA A 305 -1.07 11.85 -8.55
CA ALA A 305 -0.24 10.91 -7.81
C ALA A 305 -0.01 9.58 -8.52
N VAL A 306 -1.02 9.01 -9.20
CA VAL A 306 -0.89 7.70 -9.87
C VAL A 306 0.11 7.79 -11.03
N VAL A 307 0.01 8.83 -11.85
CA VAL A 307 0.96 9.07 -12.96
C VAL A 307 2.36 9.43 -12.44
N GLN A 308 2.48 9.95 -11.22
CA GLN A 308 3.77 10.14 -10.53
C GLN A 308 4.35 8.85 -9.95
N GLN A 309 3.52 7.85 -9.59
CA GLN A 309 3.93 6.52 -9.13
C GLN A 309 4.32 5.56 -10.28
N GLU A 310 4.16 5.96 -11.54
CA GLU A 310 4.65 5.20 -12.69
C GLU A 310 6.17 4.94 -12.61
N ALA A 311 6.58 3.71 -12.91
CA ALA A 311 8.00 3.36 -12.94
C ALA A 311 8.74 4.19 -14.00
N GLY A 312 9.64 5.06 -13.55
CA GLY A 312 10.36 5.98 -14.42
C GLY A 312 9.64 7.30 -14.75
N SER A 313 8.61 7.69 -13.99
CA SER A 313 8.09 9.07 -14.00
C SER A 313 9.21 10.10 -13.72
N ASN A 314 9.04 11.36 -14.12
CA ASN A 314 9.96 12.42 -13.76
C ASN A 314 9.92 12.71 -12.25
N PHE A 315 8.80 12.49 -11.57
CA PHE A 315 8.74 12.48 -10.11
C PHE A 315 9.68 11.44 -9.50
N ILE A 316 9.59 10.16 -9.86
CA ILE A 316 10.45 9.09 -9.32
C ILE A 316 11.92 9.30 -9.69
N LYS A 317 12.21 9.69 -10.95
CA LYS A 317 13.58 10.07 -11.37
C LYS A 317 14.12 11.21 -10.51
N THR A 318 13.30 12.24 -10.27
CA THR A 318 13.66 13.39 -9.44
C THR A 318 13.87 12.98 -7.99
N LEU A 319 12.97 12.19 -7.39
CA LEU A 319 13.08 11.66 -6.03
C LEU A 319 14.41 10.91 -5.84
N ARG A 320 14.69 9.93 -6.69
CA ARG A 320 15.86 9.05 -6.59
C ARG A 320 17.20 9.76 -6.83
N SER A 321 17.22 10.79 -7.67
CA SER A 321 18.44 11.55 -8.01
C SER A 321 19.21 12.07 -6.78
N GLY A 322 20.52 12.27 -6.88
CA GLY A 322 21.32 12.85 -5.79
C GLY A 322 21.35 12.00 -4.50
N GLY A 323 21.21 10.67 -4.65
CA GLY A 323 21.15 9.73 -3.53
C GLY A 323 19.82 9.73 -2.76
N GLY A 324 18.73 10.21 -3.36
CA GLY A 324 17.39 10.08 -2.78
C GLY A 324 16.81 8.67 -2.88
N ASP A 325 17.54 7.75 -3.51
CA ASP A 325 17.35 6.29 -3.44
C ASP A 325 18.05 5.63 -2.23
N SER A 326 18.69 6.43 -1.37
CA SER A 326 19.30 6.00 -0.13
C SER A 326 18.60 6.61 1.08
N GLY A 327 18.59 5.92 2.22
CA GLY A 327 18.04 6.41 3.49
C GLY A 327 18.60 7.79 3.87
N TYR A 328 17.73 8.66 4.39
CA TYR A 328 18.10 9.95 4.98
C TYR A 328 18.16 9.90 6.53
N VAL A 329 17.49 8.92 7.11
CA VAL A 329 17.38 8.59 8.54
C VAL A 329 17.35 7.05 8.64
N PRO A 330 17.50 6.44 9.84
CA PRO A 330 17.22 5.02 10.04
C PRO A 330 15.94 4.56 9.34
N THR A 331 16.03 3.54 8.47
CA THR A 331 14.90 3.11 7.65
C THR A 331 14.69 1.59 7.70
N THR A 332 13.46 1.16 7.96
CA THR A 332 13.04 -0.23 8.03
C THR A 332 12.03 -0.52 6.93
N SER A 333 12.51 -0.93 5.75
CA SER A 333 11.68 -1.25 4.58
C SER A 333 11.17 -2.69 4.62
N LEU A 334 9.88 -2.87 4.37
CA LEU A 334 9.10 -4.09 4.58
C LEU A 334 8.18 -4.33 3.37
N TYR A 335 8.33 -5.46 2.67
CA TYR A 335 7.61 -5.72 1.43
C TYR A 335 7.34 -7.21 1.15
N SER A 336 6.31 -7.46 0.33
CA SER A 336 5.90 -8.79 -0.13
C SER A 336 6.35 -9.01 -1.58
N SER A 337 7.07 -10.10 -1.85
CA SER A 337 7.85 -10.25 -3.08
C SER A 337 7.01 -10.37 -4.36
N PHE A 338 6.06 -11.31 -4.35
CA PHE A 338 5.29 -11.73 -5.53
C PHE A 338 3.77 -11.55 -5.34
N PHE A 339 3.34 -11.12 -4.16
CA PHE A 339 1.93 -11.01 -3.80
C PHE A 339 1.47 -9.57 -3.58
N ASP A 340 2.39 -8.59 -3.54
CA ASP A 340 2.09 -7.17 -3.70
C ASP A 340 1.57 -6.95 -5.14
N GLU A 341 0.26 -6.72 -5.26
CA GLU A 341 -0.50 -6.65 -6.49
C GLU A 341 -0.64 -5.22 -7.06
N ILE A 342 -0.08 -4.23 -6.36
CA ILE A 342 -0.07 -2.81 -6.74
C ILE A 342 1.33 -2.38 -7.15
N VAL A 343 2.35 -2.78 -6.39
CA VAL A 343 3.74 -2.41 -6.61
C VAL A 343 4.52 -3.61 -7.12
N GLN A 344 5.05 -3.51 -8.34
CA GLN A 344 6.03 -4.46 -8.87
C GLN A 344 7.12 -3.74 -9.67
N PRO A 345 8.36 -4.26 -9.72
CA PRO A 345 8.84 -5.46 -9.01
C PRO A 345 9.01 -5.23 -7.50
N GLN A 346 8.72 -6.22 -6.66
CA GLN A 346 9.00 -6.19 -5.20
C GLN A 346 9.99 -7.28 -4.73
N LYS A 347 10.86 -7.79 -5.61
CA LYS A 347 11.84 -8.84 -5.25
C LYS A 347 13.29 -8.35 -5.12
N GLY A 348 13.92 -8.70 -4.00
CA GLY A 348 15.34 -8.51 -3.70
C GLY A 348 15.81 -7.06 -3.83
N THR A 349 17.07 -6.86 -4.24
CA THR A 349 17.61 -5.52 -4.57
C THR A 349 16.88 -4.85 -5.75
N GLY A 350 16.15 -5.64 -6.55
CA GLY A 350 15.25 -5.17 -7.60
C GLY A 350 14.01 -4.45 -7.07
N ALA A 351 13.51 -4.80 -5.87
CA ALA A 351 12.25 -4.35 -5.30
C ALA A 351 12.09 -2.82 -5.27
N SER A 352 10.89 -2.30 -5.55
CA SER A 352 10.60 -0.86 -5.48
C SER A 352 10.80 -0.30 -4.07
N ALA A 353 10.41 -1.09 -3.06
CA ALA A 353 10.65 -0.82 -1.65
C ALA A 353 12.14 -0.85 -1.25
N TYR A 354 13.05 -1.37 -2.08
CA TYR A 354 14.47 -1.49 -1.71
C TYR A 354 15.17 -0.13 -1.69
N LEU A 355 15.65 0.26 -0.51
CA LEU A 355 16.38 1.51 -0.28
C LEU A 355 17.85 1.23 0.05
N LEU A 356 18.76 2.06 -0.47
CA LEU A 356 20.21 1.96 -0.24
C LEU A 356 20.63 2.65 1.08
N ASP A 357 21.85 2.38 1.57
CA ASP A 357 22.42 3.07 2.74
C ASP A 357 23.75 3.80 2.42
N ALA A 358 23.77 4.60 1.35
CA ALA A 358 24.94 5.40 0.99
C ALA A 358 25.35 6.42 2.07
N ARG A 359 24.46 6.71 3.05
CA ARG A 359 24.70 7.65 4.16
C ARG A 359 25.14 7.00 5.46
N LYS A 360 25.11 5.65 5.55
CA LYS A 360 25.38 4.88 6.77
C LYS A 360 24.47 5.28 7.94
N VAL A 361 23.20 5.57 7.64
CA VAL A 361 22.16 5.85 8.64
C VAL A 361 21.57 4.56 9.22
N GLY A 362 21.82 3.42 8.59
CA GLY A 362 21.20 2.14 8.88
C GLY A 362 19.92 1.96 8.07
N VAL A 363 19.95 1.04 7.11
CA VAL A 363 18.74 0.59 6.40
C VAL A 363 18.60 -0.93 6.50
N THR A 364 17.43 -1.39 6.95
CA THR A 364 16.99 -2.78 6.83
C THR A 364 16.02 -2.88 5.67
N ASN A 365 16.23 -3.83 4.76
CA ASN A 365 15.27 -4.21 3.72
C ASN A 365 14.82 -5.65 3.98
N ALA A 366 13.53 -5.86 4.24
CA ALA A 366 12.97 -7.14 4.65
C ALA A 366 11.86 -7.62 3.69
N GLU A 367 12.26 -8.50 2.77
CA GLU A 367 11.33 -9.29 1.95
C GLU A 367 10.73 -10.40 2.83
N VAL A 368 9.43 -10.32 3.17
CA VAL A 368 8.84 -11.18 4.22
C VAL A 368 8.89 -12.67 3.87
N GLN A 369 8.80 -13.02 2.58
CA GLN A 369 8.95 -14.40 2.09
C GLN A 369 10.37 -14.97 2.26
N GLN A 370 11.41 -14.13 2.39
CA GLN A 370 12.78 -14.58 2.68
C GLN A 370 13.00 -14.72 4.19
N VAL A 371 12.60 -13.71 4.96
CA VAL A 371 12.86 -13.66 6.41
C VAL A 371 12.02 -14.68 7.17
N CYS A 372 10.77 -14.91 6.74
CA CYS A 372 9.86 -15.92 7.28
C CYS A 372 9.66 -17.09 6.30
N PHE A 373 10.71 -17.50 5.57
CA PHE A 373 10.64 -18.55 4.57
C PHE A 373 10.01 -19.86 5.10
N GLY A 374 8.99 -20.36 4.41
CA GLY A 374 8.28 -21.59 4.78
C GLY A 374 7.44 -21.50 6.07
N LYS A 375 7.11 -20.28 6.53
CA LYS A 375 6.32 -20.01 7.74
C LYS A 375 5.13 -19.09 7.42
N LEU A 376 4.15 -18.99 8.32
CA LEU A 376 2.93 -18.21 8.08
C LEU A 376 3.21 -16.72 7.86
N GLY A 377 4.11 -16.12 8.67
CA GLY A 377 4.51 -14.72 8.53
C GLY A 377 5.26 -14.37 7.23
N GLY A 378 5.63 -15.38 6.43
CA GLY A 378 6.25 -15.24 5.11
C GLY A 378 5.44 -15.94 4.01
N SER A 379 4.12 -16.10 4.22
CA SER A 379 3.21 -16.71 3.25
C SER A 379 2.64 -15.68 2.27
N PHE A 380 1.31 -15.64 2.10
CA PHE A 380 0.61 -14.75 1.17
C PHE A 380 0.25 -13.42 1.88
N TYR A 381 0.73 -12.30 1.32
CA TYR A 381 0.44 -10.94 1.79
C TYR A 381 0.37 -9.98 0.59
N THR A 382 -0.77 -9.34 0.43
CA THR A 382 -1.08 -8.27 -0.53
C THR A 382 -0.46 -6.93 -0.12
N HIS A 383 -0.60 -5.92 -0.96
CA HIS A 383 -0.07 -4.57 -0.73
C HIS A 383 -0.53 -3.96 0.60
N GLU A 384 -1.82 -4.13 0.95
CA GLU A 384 -2.46 -3.71 2.21
C GLU A 384 -2.22 -4.69 3.37
N SER A 385 -2.41 -6.01 3.21
CA SER A 385 -2.28 -6.96 4.33
C SER A 385 -0.86 -7.08 4.88
N MET A 386 0.14 -6.58 4.16
CA MET A 386 1.48 -6.28 4.68
C MET A 386 1.48 -5.39 5.94
N LEU A 387 0.46 -4.54 6.16
CA LEU A 387 0.28 -3.76 7.39
C LEU A 387 -0.12 -4.63 8.61
N ALA A 388 -0.81 -5.74 8.38
CA ALA A 388 -1.25 -6.68 9.41
C ALA A 388 -0.28 -7.86 9.62
N ASN A 389 0.78 -7.96 8.80
CA ASN A 389 1.79 -9.01 8.86
C ASN A 389 2.58 -8.98 10.20
N PRO A 390 2.85 -10.15 10.83
CA PRO A 390 3.50 -10.20 12.14
C PRO A 390 4.98 -9.80 12.12
N LEU A 391 5.71 -10.05 11.03
CA LEU A 391 7.08 -9.59 10.87
C LEU A 391 7.14 -8.08 10.64
N THR A 392 6.20 -7.51 9.87
CA THR A 392 6.04 -6.05 9.74
C THR A 392 5.88 -5.40 11.10
N PHE A 393 4.92 -5.87 11.92
CA PHE A 393 4.73 -5.28 13.24
C PHE A 393 5.92 -5.54 14.19
N ALA A 394 6.54 -6.72 14.14
CA ALA A 394 7.70 -7.02 14.97
C ALA A 394 8.92 -6.15 14.62
N LEU A 395 9.25 -5.97 13.33
CA LEU A 395 10.33 -5.09 12.90
C LEU A 395 9.99 -3.60 13.09
N ALA A 396 8.72 -3.21 12.93
CA ALA A 396 8.26 -1.86 13.25
C ALA A 396 8.45 -1.57 14.75
N LYS A 397 7.93 -2.41 15.64
CA LYS A 397 8.10 -2.26 17.09
C LYS A 397 9.57 -2.28 17.49
N ASP A 398 10.39 -3.15 16.88
CA ASP A 398 11.81 -3.26 17.15
C ASP A 398 12.60 -2.01 16.69
N ALA A 399 12.20 -1.35 15.60
CA ALA A 399 12.70 -0.02 15.24
C ALA A 399 12.25 1.00 16.30
N LEU A 400 10.94 1.07 16.57
CA LEU A 400 10.29 2.06 17.46
C LEU A 400 10.71 1.99 18.95
N THR A 401 11.59 1.05 19.32
CA THR A 401 12.05 0.82 20.70
C THR A 401 13.58 0.71 20.84
N HIS A 402 14.34 0.86 19.75
CA HIS A 402 15.80 0.80 19.76
C HIS A 402 16.42 1.96 18.96
N LYS A 403 17.75 2.06 18.96
CA LYS A 403 18.48 2.98 18.08
C LYS A 403 18.76 2.33 16.73
N GLY A 404 18.35 3.01 15.66
CA GLY A 404 18.51 2.55 14.29
C GLY A 404 17.49 1.49 13.91
N PRO A 405 17.42 1.13 12.60
CA PRO A 405 16.29 0.41 12.03
C PRO A 405 16.02 -0.92 12.71
N GLY A 406 14.80 -1.43 12.54
CA GLY A 406 14.40 -2.76 12.98
C GLY A 406 15.37 -3.82 12.46
N LYS A 407 15.85 -4.71 13.31
CA LYS A 407 16.87 -5.72 13.00
C LYS A 407 16.27 -7.10 13.14
N ILE A 408 16.31 -7.84 12.04
CA ILE A 408 15.91 -9.25 11.96
C ILE A 408 16.60 -10.09 13.06
N SER A 409 17.87 -9.78 13.39
CA SER A 409 18.65 -10.44 14.43
C SER A 409 18.28 -10.08 15.88
N ARG A 410 17.37 -9.13 16.12
CA ARG A 410 16.78 -8.86 17.45
C ARG A 410 15.48 -9.65 17.69
N LEU A 411 14.97 -10.36 16.68
CA LEU A 411 13.68 -11.05 16.73
C LEU A 411 13.80 -12.56 16.92
N ASP A 412 12.93 -13.11 17.76
CA ASP A 412 12.59 -14.55 17.74
C ASP A 412 11.76 -14.84 16.49
N LEU A 413 12.42 -15.16 15.38
CA LEU A 413 11.76 -15.49 14.12
C LEU A 413 10.94 -16.78 14.19
N ALA A 414 11.28 -17.73 15.08
CA ALA A 414 10.50 -18.95 15.24
C ALA A 414 9.09 -18.64 15.76
N LYS A 415 8.98 -17.68 16.69
CA LYS A 415 7.71 -17.16 17.20
C LYS A 415 7.07 -16.11 16.29
N VAL A 416 7.82 -15.12 15.79
CA VAL A 416 7.26 -14.03 14.97
C VAL A 416 6.67 -14.57 13.66
N CYS A 417 7.34 -15.53 13.02
CA CYS A 417 6.86 -16.09 11.76
C CYS A 417 5.76 -17.17 11.95
N SER A 418 5.42 -17.57 13.19
CA SER A 418 4.48 -18.69 13.42
C SER A 418 3.00 -18.32 13.28
N THR A 419 2.65 -17.02 13.23
CA THR A 419 1.27 -16.55 13.02
C THR A 419 1.08 -15.99 11.62
N SER A 420 -0.18 -15.82 11.19
CA SER A 420 -0.55 -15.13 9.94
C SER A 420 -0.81 -13.63 10.12
N LEU A 421 -1.10 -13.17 11.35
CA LEU A 421 -1.29 -11.76 11.70
C LEU A 421 -0.42 -11.34 12.88
N ALA A 422 -0.17 -10.05 13.01
CA ALA A 422 0.45 -9.43 14.16
C ALA A 422 -0.32 -9.73 15.47
N PRO A 423 0.37 -10.09 16.58
CA PRO A 423 -0.29 -10.39 17.85
C PRO A 423 -1.12 -9.21 18.36
N GLY A 424 -2.43 -9.39 18.43
CA GLY A 424 -3.41 -8.36 18.78
C GLY A 424 -4.49 -8.16 17.72
N LEU A 425 -4.22 -8.51 16.45
CA LEU A 425 -5.18 -8.41 15.35
C LEU A 425 -6.00 -9.70 15.15
N GLY A 426 -7.28 -9.55 14.84
CA GLY A 426 -8.20 -10.62 14.47
C GLY A 426 -8.67 -10.56 13.01
N LEU A 427 -9.80 -11.22 12.72
CA LEU A 427 -10.40 -11.22 11.38
C LEU A 427 -10.93 -9.84 10.98
N GLU A 428 -11.60 -9.12 11.89
CA GLU A 428 -12.18 -7.81 11.57
C GLU A 428 -11.08 -6.79 11.27
N ASP A 429 -9.97 -6.82 12.02
CA ASP A 429 -8.78 -5.99 11.77
C ASP A 429 -8.18 -6.21 10.37
N LEU A 430 -8.10 -7.48 9.94
CA LEU A 430 -7.73 -7.83 8.57
C LEU A 430 -8.74 -7.25 7.58
N LEU A 431 -10.04 -7.51 7.73
CA LEU A 431 -11.09 -6.99 6.83
C LEU A 431 -11.16 -5.46 6.79
N ILE A 432 -10.79 -4.78 7.89
CA ILE A 432 -10.65 -3.32 7.97
C ILE A 432 -9.38 -2.84 7.25
N THR A 433 -8.31 -3.63 7.25
CA THR A 433 -7.08 -3.36 6.47
C THR A 433 -7.33 -3.56 4.98
N GLU A 434 -8.05 -4.62 4.59
CA GLU A 434 -8.50 -4.86 3.20
C GLU A 434 -9.41 -3.75 2.65
N ASN A 435 -10.16 -3.06 3.53
CA ASN A 435 -10.92 -1.88 3.11
C ASN A 435 -10.03 -0.76 2.56
N ALA A 436 -8.74 -0.66 2.94
CA ALA A 436 -7.88 0.44 2.48
C ALA A 436 -7.71 0.45 0.94
N ILE A 437 -7.47 -0.73 0.34
CA ILE A 437 -7.33 -0.84 -1.12
C ILE A 437 -8.67 -0.75 -1.84
N ALA A 438 -9.75 -1.27 -1.23
CA ALA A 438 -11.11 -1.13 -1.77
C ALA A 438 -11.60 0.34 -1.78
N ILE A 439 -11.27 1.11 -0.74
CA ILE A 439 -11.50 2.55 -0.66
C ILE A 439 -10.65 3.27 -1.72
N ALA A 440 -9.38 2.88 -1.86
CA ALA A 440 -8.48 3.45 -2.87
C ALA A 440 -9.04 3.26 -4.28
N GLY A 441 -9.41 2.04 -4.69
CA GLY A 441 -10.01 1.76 -6.00
C GLY A 441 -11.28 2.57 -6.29
N ILE A 442 -12.17 2.77 -5.31
CA ILE A 442 -13.36 3.62 -5.47
C ILE A 442 -12.96 5.11 -5.58
N SER A 443 -12.02 5.58 -4.74
CA SER A 443 -11.57 6.98 -4.73
C SER A 443 -10.91 7.38 -6.06
N LEU A 444 -10.14 6.48 -6.67
CA LEU A 444 -9.50 6.67 -7.97
C LEU A 444 -10.55 6.90 -9.06
N VAL A 445 -11.65 6.13 -9.09
CA VAL A 445 -12.74 6.36 -10.05
C VAL A 445 -13.53 7.63 -9.71
N LEU A 446 -13.71 7.97 -8.43
CA LEU A 446 -14.41 9.18 -8.00
C LEU A 446 -13.66 10.48 -8.35
N TYR A 447 -12.33 10.52 -8.21
CA TYR A 447 -11.50 11.72 -8.34
C TYR A 447 -11.66 12.44 -9.70
N LEU A 448 -11.72 13.77 -9.67
CA LEU A 448 -11.75 14.65 -10.85
C LEU A 448 -11.01 15.97 -10.54
N PRO A 449 -10.34 16.60 -11.52
CA PRO A 449 -10.19 16.19 -12.92
C PRO A 449 -9.20 15.03 -13.10
N LYS A 450 -9.31 14.30 -14.21
CA LYS A 450 -8.31 13.30 -14.61
C LYS A 450 -7.16 13.94 -15.37
N VAL A 451 -5.96 13.36 -15.25
CA VAL A 451 -4.75 13.81 -15.95
C VAL A 451 -4.30 12.79 -17.00
N LYS A 452 -3.44 13.23 -17.94
CA LYS A 452 -2.79 12.39 -18.96
C LYS A 452 -1.26 12.43 -18.89
N GLN A 453 -0.71 13.23 -17.98
CA GLN A 453 0.70 13.52 -17.78
C GLN A 453 0.89 13.84 -16.29
N GLU A 454 2.07 13.55 -15.75
CA GLU A 454 2.40 13.93 -14.38
C GLU A 454 2.46 15.47 -14.21
N PRO A 455 2.16 16.00 -13.01
CA PRO A 455 2.47 17.38 -12.66
C PRO A 455 3.95 17.71 -12.88
N ALA A 456 4.22 18.94 -13.33
CA ALA A 456 5.58 19.43 -13.50
C ALA A 456 6.37 19.39 -12.17
N VAL A 457 7.65 19.05 -12.24
CA VAL A 457 8.54 19.01 -11.08
C VAL A 457 8.70 20.41 -10.48
N LYS A 458 8.35 20.57 -9.19
CA LYS A 458 8.40 21.84 -8.46
C LYS A 458 9.82 22.44 -8.49
N GLN A 459 9.90 23.77 -8.64
CA GLN A 459 11.17 24.48 -8.90
C GLN A 459 12.25 24.28 -7.81
N TYR A 460 11.87 23.94 -6.58
CA TYR A 460 12.83 23.63 -5.52
C TYR A 460 13.56 22.29 -5.75
N ALA A 461 12.95 21.36 -6.50
CA ALA A 461 13.48 20.03 -6.76
C ALA A 461 14.34 19.95 -8.03
N SER A 462 14.13 20.87 -8.98
CA SER A 462 14.96 21.05 -10.18
C SER A 462 16.23 21.88 -9.91
N LYS A 463 16.28 22.65 -8.82
CA LYS A 463 17.50 23.30 -8.34
C LYS A 463 18.35 22.29 -7.57
N ALA A 464 19.66 22.33 -7.75
CA ALA A 464 20.58 21.59 -6.88
C ALA A 464 20.31 22.00 -5.42
N ALA A 465 20.06 21.02 -4.55
CA ALA A 465 19.61 21.27 -3.19
C ALA A 465 20.57 22.23 -2.47
N ALA A 466 20.03 23.35 -1.99
CA ALA A 466 20.82 24.38 -1.32
C ALA A 466 21.55 23.76 -0.12
N LYS A 467 22.87 23.95 -0.02
CA LYS A 467 23.68 23.32 1.01
C LYS A 467 23.18 23.70 2.41
N CYS A 468 22.63 22.71 3.09
CA CYS A 468 22.56 22.62 4.55
C CYS A 468 23.85 21.99 5.09
#